data_AF-A0AA88RVN2-F1
#
_entry.id   AF-A0AA88RVN2-F1
#
_cell.length_a   1.000
_cell.length_b   1.000
_cell.length_c   1.000
_cell.angle_alpha   90.00
_cell.angle_beta   90.00
_cell.angle_gamma   90.00
#
_symmetry.space_group_name_H-M   'P 1'
#
loop_
_entity.id
_entity.type
_entity.pdbx_description
1 polymer ?
#
loop_
_entity_poly.entity_id
_entity_poly.type
_entity_poly.pdbx_seq_one_letter_code
_entity_poly.pdbx_strand_id
1 'polypeptide(L)'
;MTGKYSREVRRYNLTDFRSPVLVLVVLLLVLGNGPKEALASNSASAFVQSYDSIRIVLTQYRYCMRTKRIFSELKEQPFVVELDLRDDGYQIQSVLLDLVGRRTVPQVFVNGKHIGGSDDLQVAVQKGELQNLLK
;
A
#
# COMPACT_ATOMS: atom_id res chain seq x y z
N MET A 1 9.04 10.75 -52.95
CA MET A 1 10.43 10.92 -52.50
C MET A 1 10.72 12.42 -52.39
N THR A 2 10.61 12.97 -51.16
CA THR A 2 11.67 13.70 -50.40
C THR A 2 11.95 15.13 -50.91
N GLY A 3 11.54 16.21 -50.23
CA GLY A 3 12.15 16.80 -49.01
C GLY A 3 13.06 17.98 -49.42
N LYS A 4 12.96 19.21 -48.92
CA LYS A 4 13.24 19.64 -47.55
C LYS A 4 12.68 21.05 -47.26
N TYR A 5 12.12 21.19 -46.07
CA TYR A 5 11.62 22.41 -45.43
C TYR A 5 12.78 23.05 -44.65
N SER A 6 13.23 24.25 -45.02
CA SER A 6 14.12 25.07 -44.18
C SER A 6 13.24 25.95 -43.29
N ARG A 7 13.33 25.79 -41.96
CA ARG A 7 12.69 26.69 -41.00
C ARG A 7 13.74 27.24 -40.03
N GLU A 8 13.85 28.56 -40.07
CA GLU A 8 14.53 29.47 -39.15
C GLU A 8 14.47 29.01 -37.69
N VAL A 9 15.62 28.78 -37.06
CA VAL A 9 15.74 28.52 -35.63
C VAL A 9 15.76 29.87 -34.89
N ARG A 10 14.62 30.31 -34.37
CA ARG A 10 14.60 31.41 -33.40
C ARG A 10 15.19 30.91 -32.08
N ARG A 11 16.37 31.43 -31.72
CA ARG A 11 16.94 31.27 -30.38
C ARG A 11 16.06 32.02 -29.38
N TYR A 12 15.39 31.32 -28.48
CA TYR A 12 14.76 31.93 -27.32
C TYR A 12 15.79 31.97 -26.19
N ASN A 13 16.17 33.18 -25.75
CA ASN A 13 17.05 33.40 -24.61
C ASN A 13 16.29 33.14 -23.30
N LEU A 14 16.91 32.36 -22.40
CA LEU A 14 16.32 31.77 -21.20
C LEU A 14 16.22 32.73 -20.00
N THR A 15 15.86 34.02 -20.20
CA THR A 15 15.82 35.02 -19.11
C THR A 15 14.60 35.95 -19.07
N ASP A 16 13.57 35.77 -19.91
CA ASP A 16 12.41 36.68 -19.90
C ASP A 16 11.21 36.13 -19.09
N PHE A 17 11.29 36.25 -17.77
CA PHE A 17 10.24 35.84 -16.81
C PHE A 17 9.25 36.98 -16.48
N ARG A 18 9.07 37.97 -17.36
CA ARG A 18 8.23 39.17 -17.11
C ARG A 18 6.80 39.10 -17.66
N SER A 19 6.41 38.03 -18.34
CA SER A 19 5.05 37.89 -18.86
C SER A 19 4.08 37.43 -17.76
N PRO A 20 3.05 38.23 -17.40
CA PRO A 20 2.07 37.84 -16.38
C PRO A 20 1.28 36.61 -16.80
N VAL A 21 1.16 36.36 -18.11
CA VAL A 21 0.50 35.16 -18.65
C VAL A 21 1.33 33.90 -18.36
N LEU A 22 2.67 33.98 -18.45
CA LEU A 22 3.54 32.84 -18.16
C LEU A 22 3.53 32.51 -16.67
N VAL A 23 3.54 33.53 -15.80
CA VAL A 23 3.42 33.36 -14.34
C VAL A 23 2.07 32.73 -13.97
N LEU A 24 0.97 33.16 -14.60
CA LEU A 24 -0.36 32.59 -14.37
C LEU A 24 -0.46 31.14 -14.85
N VAL A 25 0.14 30.80 -15.99
CA VAL A 25 0.19 29.42 -16.49
C VAL A 25 1.03 28.53 -15.57
N VAL A 26 2.19 29.00 -15.10
CA VAL A 26 3.00 28.28 -14.11
C VAL A 26 2.21 28.12 -12.80
N LEU A 27 1.50 29.15 -12.34
CA LEU A 27 0.68 29.09 -11.14
C LEU A 27 -0.49 28.08 -11.30
N LEU A 28 -1.17 28.05 -12.44
CA LEU A 28 -2.23 27.09 -12.72
C LEU A 28 -1.70 25.65 -12.81
N LEU A 29 -0.50 25.46 -13.38
CA LEU A 29 0.15 24.15 -13.41
C LEU A 29 0.59 23.69 -12.02
N VAL A 30 1.03 24.61 -11.16
CA VAL A 30 1.43 24.33 -9.77
C VAL A 30 0.21 24.07 -8.87
N LEU A 31 -0.91 24.77 -9.08
CA LEU A 31 -2.16 24.56 -8.32
C LEU A 31 -2.96 23.34 -8.81
N GLY A 32 -2.81 22.93 -10.07
CA GLY A 32 -3.50 21.78 -10.66
C GLY A 32 -2.88 20.42 -10.33
N ASN A 33 -1.59 20.39 -9.97
CA ASN A 33 -0.86 19.18 -9.59
C ASN A 33 -0.20 19.36 -8.23
N GLY A 34 -0.99 19.69 -7.21
CA GLY A 34 -0.55 19.50 -5.83
C GLY A 34 -0.26 18.00 -5.61
N PRO A 35 0.87 17.62 -5.00
CA PRO A 35 1.12 16.23 -4.66
C PRO A 35 0.01 15.73 -3.75
N LYS A 36 -0.74 14.71 -4.17
CA LYS A 36 -1.69 13.95 -3.33
C LYS A 36 -0.99 13.03 -2.32
N GLU A 37 0.27 13.31 -2.01
CA GLU A 37 1.15 12.47 -1.22
C GLU A 37 1.68 13.24 -0.01
N ALA A 38 0.85 13.40 1.02
CA ALA A 38 1.32 13.80 2.35
C ALA A 38 0.40 13.35 3.51
N LEU A 39 -0.45 12.33 3.31
CA LEU A 39 -1.19 11.68 4.41
C LEU A 39 -1.11 10.14 4.35
N ALA A 40 -0.34 9.59 3.41
CA ALA A 40 -0.21 8.15 3.19
C ALA A 40 0.72 7.45 4.20
N SER A 41 1.46 8.17 5.05
CA SER A 41 2.39 7.53 5.99
C SER A 41 1.79 7.18 7.36
N ASN A 42 0.66 7.78 7.75
CA ASN A 42 0.08 7.63 9.10
C ASN A 42 -1.38 7.15 9.11
N SER A 43 -1.92 6.71 7.97
CA SER A 43 -3.29 6.21 7.90
C SER A 43 -3.33 4.70 8.09
N ALA A 44 -4.26 4.23 8.93
CA ALA A 44 -4.53 2.81 9.13
C ALA A 44 -4.85 2.06 7.82
N SER A 45 -5.25 2.76 6.76
CA SER A 45 -5.44 2.22 5.40
C SER A 45 -4.13 1.93 4.67
N ALA A 46 -3.13 2.80 4.78
CA ALA A 46 -1.81 2.57 4.18
C ALA A 46 -1.11 1.36 4.83
N PHE A 47 -1.44 1.09 6.08
CA PHE A 47 -0.95 -0.06 6.81
C PHE A 47 -1.39 -1.41 6.20
N VAL A 48 -2.55 -1.49 5.55
CA VAL A 48 -2.99 -2.75 4.90
C VAL A 48 -2.49 -2.84 3.45
N GLN A 49 -2.17 -1.72 2.83
CA GLN A 49 -1.85 -1.61 1.39
C GLN A 49 -0.36 -1.80 1.07
N SER A 50 0.46 -2.39 1.94
CA SER A 50 1.85 -2.71 1.59
C SER A 50 1.89 -4.01 0.79
N TYR A 51 2.22 -3.92 -0.51
CA TYR A 51 1.97 -4.99 -1.48
C TYR A 51 3.05 -6.08 -1.58
N ASP A 52 4.23 -5.92 -0.98
CA ASP A 52 5.39 -6.80 -1.20
C ASP A 52 5.81 -7.67 0.02
N SER A 53 4.90 -7.98 0.95
CA SER A 53 5.25 -8.84 2.09
C SER A 53 4.08 -9.63 2.69
N ILE A 54 4.40 -10.70 3.42
CA ILE A 54 3.48 -11.38 4.32
C ILE A 54 3.26 -10.48 5.54
N ARG A 55 2.05 -9.98 5.71
CA ARG A 55 1.66 -9.16 6.86
C ARG A 55 0.58 -9.85 7.66
N ILE A 56 0.79 -9.92 8.96
CA ILE A 56 -0.15 -10.54 9.88
C ILE A 56 -0.51 -9.53 10.96
N VAL A 57 -1.80 -9.25 11.06
CA VAL A 57 -2.37 -8.39 12.09
C VAL A 57 -2.89 -9.28 13.21
N LEU A 58 -2.27 -9.18 14.39
CA LEU A 58 -2.54 -9.98 15.57
C LEU A 58 -2.87 -9.10 16.77
N THR A 59 -3.45 -9.72 17.78
CA THR A 59 -3.38 -9.24 19.17
C THR A 59 -2.94 -10.43 20.03
N GLN A 60 -2.44 -10.22 21.25
CA GLN A 60 -2.07 -11.31 22.18
C GLN A 60 -3.29 -12.19 22.56
N TYR A 61 -3.65 -13.15 21.70
CA TYR A 61 -4.79 -14.06 21.85
C TYR A 61 -4.47 -15.46 21.33
N ARG A 62 -5.20 -16.48 21.81
CA ARG A 62 -4.93 -17.90 21.53
C ARG A 62 -4.92 -18.27 20.04
N TYR A 63 -5.81 -17.68 19.23
CA TYR A 63 -5.86 -17.90 17.77
C TYR A 63 -4.66 -17.30 17.02
N CYS A 64 -4.07 -16.24 17.56
CA CYS A 64 -2.88 -15.59 16.99
C CYS A 64 -1.64 -16.50 17.13
N MET A 65 -1.57 -17.31 18.19
CA MET A 65 -0.51 -18.31 18.37
C MET A 65 -0.55 -19.40 17.29
N ARG A 66 -1.75 -19.85 16.90
CA ARG A 66 -1.91 -20.82 15.80
C ARG A 66 -1.41 -20.25 14.47
N THR A 67 -1.76 -19.01 14.18
CA THR A 67 -1.28 -18.29 12.98
C THR A 67 0.25 -18.19 12.98
N LYS A 68 0.86 -17.73 14.09
CA LYS A 68 2.33 -17.68 14.24
C LYS A 68 2.98 -19.04 14.03
N ARG A 69 2.40 -20.11 14.59
CA ARG A 69 2.89 -21.48 14.43
C ARG A 69 2.86 -21.94 12.98
N ILE A 70 1.78 -21.69 12.23
CA ILE A 70 1.68 -22.05 10.82
C ILE A 70 2.83 -21.41 10.02
N PHE A 71 3.07 -20.11 10.18
CA PHE A 71 4.18 -19.45 9.47
C PHE A 71 5.56 -19.95 9.92
N SER A 72 5.73 -20.27 11.21
CA SER A 72 6.95 -20.91 11.70
C SER A 72 7.19 -22.29 11.08
N GLU A 73 6.14 -23.10 10.90
CA GLU A 73 6.22 -24.41 10.25
C GLU A 73 6.54 -24.29 8.76
N LEU A 74 6.05 -23.24 8.11
CA LEU A 74 6.38 -22.88 6.72
C LEU A 74 7.78 -22.27 6.57
N LYS A 75 8.46 -21.96 7.67
CA LYS A 75 9.75 -21.23 7.71
C LYS A 75 9.68 -19.84 7.10
N GLU A 76 8.50 -19.23 7.16
CA GLU A 76 8.25 -17.87 6.71
C GLU A 76 8.36 -16.89 7.88
N GLN A 77 8.86 -15.69 7.60
CA GLN A 77 9.01 -14.62 8.59
C GLN A 77 8.05 -13.46 8.27
N PRO A 78 6.80 -13.55 8.73
CA PRO A 78 5.82 -12.50 8.49
C PRO A 78 6.13 -11.23 9.28
N PHE A 79 5.75 -10.09 8.72
CA PHE A 79 5.65 -8.85 9.49
C PHE A 79 4.42 -8.92 10.40
N VAL A 80 4.65 -9.07 11.70
CA VAL A 80 3.60 -9.17 12.72
C VAL A 80 3.31 -7.80 13.32
N VAL A 81 2.02 -7.50 13.44
CA VAL A 81 1.56 -6.25 14.02
C VAL A 81 0.64 -6.58 15.17
N GLU A 82 1.11 -6.28 16.39
CA GLU A 82 0.38 -6.50 17.63
C GLU A 82 -0.48 -5.25 17.94
N LEU A 83 -1.78 -5.34 17.67
CA LEU A 83 -2.70 -4.19 17.80
C LEU A 83 -2.89 -3.72 19.24
N ASP A 84 -2.74 -4.61 20.23
CA ASP A 84 -2.82 -4.28 21.66
C ASP A 84 -1.63 -3.46 22.16
N LEU A 85 -0.54 -3.44 21.41
CA LEU A 85 0.66 -2.65 21.73
C LEU A 85 0.68 -1.30 21.00
N ARG A 86 -0.43 -0.91 20.37
CA ARG A 86 -0.53 0.30 19.55
C ARG A 86 -1.69 1.17 20.00
N ASP A 87 -1.44 2.47 20.07
CA ASP A 87 -2.48 3.46 20.38
C ASP A 87 -3.55 3.57 19.29
N ASP A 88 -3.20 3.23 18.04
CA ASP A 88 -4.08 3.27 16.87
C ASP A 88 -4.75 1.92 16.53
N GLY A 89 -4.65 0.92 17.42
CA GLY A 89 -5.15 -0.43 17.18
C GLY A 89 -6.63 -0.50 16.82
N TYR A 90 -7.47 0.31 17.50
CA TYR A 90 -8.91 0.37 17.23
C TYR A 90 -9.24 0.97 15.86
N GLN A 91 -8.48 1.99 15.44
CA GLN A 91 -8.60 2.59 14.11
C GLN A 91 -8.22 1.57 13.04
N ILE A 92 -7.15 0.79 13.27
CA ILE A 92 -6.76 -0.30 12.37
C ILE A 92 -7.86 -1.36 12.26
N GLN A 93 -8.47 -1.79 13.37
CA GLN A 93 -9.61 -2.73 13.32
C GLN A 93 -10.82 -2.15 12.57
N SER A 94 -11.06 -0.85 12.68
CA SER A 94 -12.14 -0.18 11.92
C SER A 94 -11.83 -0.18 10.43
N VAL A 95 -10.59 0.11 10.05
CA VAL A 95 -10.14 -0.01 8.65
C VAL A 95 -10.23 -1.44 8.15
N LEU A 96 -9.90 -2.45 8.95
CA LEU A 96 -10.08 -3.85 8.57
C LEU A 96 -11.56 -4.20 8.33
N LEU A 97 -12.49 -3.63 9.10
CA LEU A 97 -13.92 -3.78 8.82
C LEU A 97 -14.25 -3.24 7.43
N ASP A 98 -13.78 -2.04 7.11
CA ASP A 98 -14.13 -1.38 5.86
C ASP A 98 -13.46 -2.07 4.64
N LEU A 99 -12.22 -2.54 4.80
CA LEU A 99 -11.44 -3.16 3.74
C LEU A 99 -11.81 -4.62 3.47
N VAL A 100 -12.05 -5.41 4.52
CA VAL A 100 -12.22 -6.86 4.40
C VAL A 100 -13.49 -7.39 5.08
N GLY A 101 -14.34 -6.50 5.59
CA GLY A 101 -15.61 -6.87 6.24
C GLY A 101 -15.45 -7.50 7.62
N ARG A 102 -14.26 -7.45 8.23
CA ARG A 102 -13.96 -8.14 9.51
C ARG A 102 -13.10 -7.28 10.44
N ARG A 103 -13.52 -7.12 11.69
CA ARG A 103 -12.75 -6.46 12.77
C ARG A 103 -11.88 -7.42 13.60
N THR A 104 -12.20 -8.71 13.55
CA THR A 104 -11.59 -9.72 14.41
C THR A 104 -10.16 -9.98 14.00
N VAL A 105 -9.32 -10.35 14.96
CA VAL A 105 -7.96 -10.82 14.70
C VAL A 105 -7.87 -12.32 14.99
N PRO A 106 -6.96 -13.06 14.34
CA PRO A 106 -5.96 -12.60 13.37
C PRO A 106 -6.56 -12.19 12.02
N GLN A 107 -5.88 -11.29 11.29
CA GLN A 107 -6.09 -11.07 9.85
C GLN A 107 -4.77 -11.20 9.10
N VAL A 108 -4.76 -12.06 8.08
CA VAL A 108 -3.57 -12.42 7.32
C VAL A 108 -3.66 -11.85 5.90
N PHE A 109 -2.59 -11.20 5.49
CA PHE A 109 -2.39 -10.67 4.14
C PHE A 109 -1.08 -11.22 3.58
N VAL A 110 -1.10 -11.70 2.34
CA VAL A 110 0.09 -12.19 1.63
C VAL A 110 0.14 -11.52 0.27
N ASN A 111 1.22 -10.76 -0.01
CA ASN A 111 1.43 -10.06 -1.27
C ASN A 111 0.20 -9.22 -1.68
N GLY A 112 -0.32 -8.43 -0.74
CA GLY A 112 -1.52 -7.61 -0.91
C GLY A 112 -2.85 -8.36 -0.96
N LYS A 113 -2.86 -9.70 -1.06
CA LYS A 113 -4.08 -10.51 -1.03
C LYS A 113 -4.51 -10.81 0.41
N HIS A 114 -5.76 -10.50 0.73
CA HIS A 114 -6.36 -10.92 2.00
C HIS A 114 -6.66 -12.42 1.99
N ILE A 115 -6.14 -13.12 3.00
CA ILE A 115 -6.36 -14.57 3.18
C ILE A 115 -7.52 -14.81 4.14
N GLY A 116 -7.65 -13.99 5.18
CA GLY A 116 -8.66 -14.14 6.22
C GLY A 116 -8.06 -14.35 7.61
N GLY A 117 -8.80 -15.09 8.45
CA GLY A 117 -8.39 -15.42 9.81
C GLY A 117 -7.56 -16.69 9.92
N SER A 118 -7.43 -17.21 11.14
CA SER A 118 -6.60 -18.40 11.39
C SER A 118 -7.10 -19.66 10.68
N ASP A 119 -8.43 -19.83 10.58
CA ASP A 119 -9.01 -21.00 9.93
C ASP A 119 -8.90 -20.89 8.40
N ASP A 120 -9.14 -19.70 7.86
CA ASP A 120 -8.95 -19.42 6.44
C ASP A 120 -7.48 -19.68 6.02
N LEU A 121 -6.51 -19.25 6.83
CA LEU A 121 -5.09 -19.55 6.64
C LEU A 121 -4.82 -21.07 6.64
N GLN A 122 -5.36 -21.79 7.62
CA GLN A 122 -5.19 -23.24 7.71
C GLN A 122 -5.71 -23.94 6.43
N VAL A 123 -6.88 -23.53 5.94
CA VAL A 123 -7.47 -24.05 4.71
C VAL A 123 -6.59 -23.71 3.50
N ALA A 124 -6.10 -22.48 3.40
CA ALA A 124 -5.21 -22.06 2.31
C ALA A 124 -3.91 -22.87 2.25
N VAL A 125 -3.34 -23.21 3.41
CA VAL A 125 -2.16 -24.11 3.50
C VAL A 125 -2.51 -25.52 3.05
N GLN A 126 -3.63 -26.07 3.52
CA GLN A 126 -4.06 -27.44 3.17
C GLN A 126 -4.34 -27.59 1.66
N LYS A 127 -4.88 -26.55 1.04
CA LYS A 127 -5.16 -26.52 -0.41
C LYS A 127 -3.94 -26.20 -1.28
N GLY A 128 -2.79 -25.87 -0.68
CA GLY A 128 -1.61 -25.44 -1.43
C GLY A 128 -1.71 -24.00 -1.99
N GLU A 129 -2.78 -23.27 -1.68
CA GLU A 129 -3.01 -21.92 -2.19
C GLU A 129 -1.99 -20.93 -1.64
N LEU A 130 -1.65 -21.06 -0.35
CA LEU A 130 -0.68 -20.16 0.29
C LEU A 130 0.70 -20.29 -0.35
N GLN A 131 1.17 -21.51 -0.61
CA GLN A 131 2.47 -21.77 -1.23
C GLN A 131 2.56 -21.20 -2.65
N ASN A 132 1.44 -21.09 -3.37
CA ASN A 132 1.42 -20.44 -4.67
C ASN A 132 1.55 -18.91 -4.57
N LEU A 133 1.09 -18.32 -3.47
CA LEU A 133 1.21 -16.88 -3.21
C LEU A 133 2.61 -16.49 -2.70
N LEU A 134 3.36 -17.43 -2.14
CA LEU A 134 4.70 -17.22 -1.57
C LEU A 134 5.85 -17.40 -2.58
N LYS A 135 5.55 -17.70 -3.84
CA LYS A 135 6.55 -17.93 -4.91
C LYS A 135 7.07 -16.63 -5.51
#